data_AF-A0A1D2IL07-F1
#
_entry.id   AF-A0A1D2IL07-F1
#
_cell.length_a   1.000
_cell.length_b   1.000
_cell.length_c   1.000
_cell.angle_alpha   90.00
_cell.angle_beta   90.00
_cell.angle_gamma   90.00
#
_symmetry.space_group_name_H-M   'P 1'
#
loop_
_entity.id
_entity.type
_entity.pdbx_description
1 polymer ?
#
loop_
_entity_poly.entity_id
_entity_poly.type
_entity_poly.pdbx_seq_one_letter_code
_entity_poly.pdbx_strand_id
1 'polypeptide(L)'
;MNSKATAAKIAKFLLGAANRRPGEAARHFHGYAVLVIGVQKNSAPGVPRGTEPHELEDRLRPYLGSRFPAFEFGRIGIDSDHEVLFVIAQPPEDGQRIFPCHKSYQNDDRRDSLEDGAIYVRGTSNTWPARSGEVLALVERVRRGGRPPIDLEVQVLGPICRVDRVDEALESLRCYEEEQFSKQPTPDESTRSSALLTLPSSVFGNPKPLSRQDREQALAAWRSKKAEHIAEGREHFLVLQQDQDLRLEY
;
A
#
# COMPACT_ATOMS: atom_id res chain seq x y z
N MET A 1 36.11 -21.80 -2.96
CA MET A 1 35.53 -21.44 -4.28
C MET A 1 35.77 -19.96 -4.60
N ASN A 2 36.76 -19.59 -5.44
CA ASN A 2 37.19 -18.18 -5.59
C ASN A 2 37.06 -17.56 -6.99
N SER A 3 36.09 -17.98 -7.80
CA SER A 3 35.94 -17.45 -9.17
C SER A 3 34.79 -16.45 -9.30
N LYS A 4 35.00 -15.37 -10.07
CA LYS A 4 33.95 -14.43 -10.46
C LYS A 4 32.78 -15.12 -11.19
N ALA A 5 33.09 -16.18 -11.95
CA ALA A 5 32.10 -17.00 -12.64
C ALA A 5 31.14 -17.70 -11.66
N THR A 6 31.67 -18.24 -10.57
CA THR A 6 30.85 -18.89 -9.54
C THR A 6 29.93 -17.88 -8.85
N ALA A 7 30.44 -16.69 -8.50
CA ALA A 7 29.61 -15.63 -7.93
C ALA A 7 28.50 -15.20 -8.89
N ALA A 8 28.80 -15.04 -10.19
CA ALA A 8 27.80 -14.70 -11.19
C ALA A 8 26.71 -15.78 -11.33
N LYS A 9 27.08 -17.07 -11.32
CA LYS A 9 26.12 -18.19 -11.31
C LYS A 9 25.17 -18.14 -10.11
N ILE A 10 25.72 -17.95 -8.92
CA ILE A 10 24.94 -17.88 -7.68
C ILE A 10 24.04 -16.64 -7.71
N ALA A 11 24.56 -15.48 -8.14
CA ALA A 11 23.77 -14.26 -8.28
C ALA A 11 22.61 -14.45 -9.27
N LYS A 12 22.87 -15.06 -10.44
CA LYS A 12 21.83 -15.36 -11.43
C LYS A 12 20.76 -16.28 -10.86
N PHE A 13 21.14 -17.32 -10.11
CA PHE A 13 20.21 -18.19 -9.43
C PHE A 13 19.33 -17.41 -8.43
N LEU A 14 19.94 -16.60 -7.57
CA LEU A 14 19.24 -15.81 -6.55
C LEU A 14 18.27 -14.80 -7.16
N LEU A 15 18.71 -14.03 -8.16
CA LEU A 15 17.85 -13.09 -8.89
C LEU A 15 16.67 -13.80 -9.54
N GLY A 16 16.93 -14.93 -10.20
CA GLY A 16 15.88 -15.77 -10.79
C GLY A 16 14.88 -16.31 -9.76
N ALA A 17 15.38 -16.75 -8.60
CA ALA A 17 14.55 -17.30 -7.53
C ALA A 17 13.65 -16.23 -6.88
N ALA A 18 14.19 -15.04 -6.61
CA ALA A 18 13.50 -13.91 -5.99
C ALA A 18 12.46 -13.25 -6.92
N ASN A 19 12.61 -13.39 -8.24
CA ASN A 19 11.66 -12.89 -9.23
C ASN A 19 10.66 -13.96 -9.72
N ARG A 20 10.46 -15.06 -8.98
CA ARG A 20 9.35 -15.98 -9.27
C ARG A 20 8.01 -15.40 -8.79
N ARG A 21 6.91 -15.90 -9.37
CA ARG A 21 5.56 -15.63 -8.84
C ARG A 21 5.34 -16.43 -7.55
N PRO A 22 4.77 -15.85 -6.48
CA PRO A 22 4.55 -16.56 -5.21
C PRO A 22 3.78 -17.87 -5.39
N GLY A 23 2.67 -17.85 -6.15
CA GLY A 23 1.86 -19.04 -6.39
C GLY A 23 2.55 -20.14 -7.20
N GLU A 24 3.53 -19.80 -8.07
CA GLU A 24 4.33 -20.80 -8.80
C GLU A 24 5.46 -21.34 -7.94
N ALA A 25 6.12 -20.46 -7.19
CA ALA A 25 7.20 -20.81 -6.28
C ALA A 25 6.69 -21.76 -5.18
N ALA A 26 5.54 -21.46 -4.57
CA ALA A 26 4.95 -22.21 -3.46
C ALA A 26 4.68 -23.68 -3.78
N ARG A 27 4.59 -24.07 -5.06
CA ARG A 27 4.39 -25.45 -5.50
C ARG A 27 5.54 -26.38 -5.10
N HIS A 28 6.74 -25.83 -4.87
CA HIS A 28 7.92 -26.61 -4.54
C HIS A 28 8.59 -26.01 -3.30
N PHE A 29 8.79 -26.84 -2.27
CA PHE A 29 9.52 -26.48 -1.06
C PHE A 29 9.01 -25.16 -0.43
N HIS A 30 7.68 -24.97 -0.41
CA HIS A 30 7.01 -23.76 0.11
C HIS A 30 7.52 -22.44 -0.49
N GLY A 31 8.08 -22.47 -1.70
CA GLY A 31 8.62 -21.28 -2.37
C GLY A 31 10.11 -21.04 -2.12
N TYR A 32 10.74 -21.73 -1.17
CA TYR A 32 12.18 -21.70 -1.03
C TYR A 32 12.86 -22.30 -2.28
N ALA A 33 14.02 -21.77 -2.66
CA ALA A 33 14.83 -22.35 -3.72
C ALA A 33 16.24 -22.63 -3.21
N VAL A 34 16.71 -23.85 -3.43
CA VAL A 34 18.02 -24.31 -2.95
C VAL A 34 18.94 -24.53 -4.14
N LEU A 35 20.08 -23.85 -4.14
CA LEU A 35 21.22 -24.14 -5.01
C LEU A 35 22.22 -24.96 -4.21
N VAL A 36 22.50 -26.17 -4.69
CA VAL A 36 23.48 -27.08 -4.10
C VAL A 36 24.78 -27.02 -4.92
N ILE A 37 25.91 -26.85 -4.25
CA ILE A 37 27.22 -26.67 -4.88
C ILE A 37 28.20 -27.74 -4.37
N GLY A 38 29.00 -28.30 -5.29
CA GLY A 38 29.84 -29.47 -5.00
C GLY A 38 29.14 -30.81 -5.28
N VAL A 39 28.05 -30.78 -6.07
CA VAL A 39 27.30 -31.97 -6.47
C VAL A 39 27.25 -32.11 -7.99
N GLN A 40 27.24 -33.36 -8.44
CA GLN A 40 27.10 -33.76 -9.83
C GLN A 40 26.16 -34.97 -9.92
N LYS A 41 25.80 -35.39 -11.13
CA LYS A 41 24.93 -36.55 -11.31
C LYS A 41 25.57 -37.79 -10.65
N ASN A 42 24.87 -38.38 -9.70
CA ASN A 42 25.28 -39.58 -8.95
C ASN A 42 26.53 -39.45 -8.05
N SER A 43 27.01 -38.23 -7.77
CA SER A 43 28.21 -38.05 -6.94
C SER A 43 28.23 -36.66 -6.29
N ALA A 44 28.78 -36.56 -5.09
CA ALA A 44 28.97 -35.30 -4.36
C ALA A 44 30.46 -35.15 -4.01
N PRO A 45 31.32 -34.77 -4.97
CA PRO A 45 32.76 -34.58 -4.71
C PRO A 45 33.02 -33.42 -3.74
N GLY A 46 32.02 -32.57 -3.50
CA GLY A 46 32.16 -31.38 -2.67
C GLY A 46 32.98 -30.28 -3.35
N VAL A 47 33.29 -29.27 -2.57
CA VAL A 47 34.20 -28.18 -2.87
C VAL A 47 35.22 -28.09 -1.74
N PRO A 48 36.43 -27.55 -2.00
CA PRO A 48 37.40 -27.32 -0.94
C PRO A 48 36.80 -26.47 0.19
N ARG A 49 37.03 -26.91 1.43
CA ARG A 49 36.61 -26.20 2.65
C ARG A 49 37.18 -24.79 2.74
N GLY A 50 36.53 -23.97 3.55
CA GLY A 50 36.96 -22.61 3.87
C GLY A 50 36.27 -21.53 3.03
N THR A 51 35.11 -21.84 2.43
CA THR A 51 34.28 -20.79 1.83
C THR A 51 33.45 -20.15 2.93
N GLU A 52 33.80 -18.91 3.31
CA GLU A 52 33.07 -18.20 4.35
C GLU A 52 31.82 -17.48 3.80
N PRO A 53 30.71 -17.45 4.58
CA PRO A 53 29.45 -16.84 4.14
C PRO A 53 29.60 -15.36 3.80
N HIS A 54 30.30 -14.60 4.64
CA HIS A 54 30.49 -13.16 4.47
C HIS A 54 31.30 -12.84 3.20
N GLU A 55 32.33 -13.63 2.89
CA GLU A 55 33.09 -13.46 1.65
C GLU A 55 32.23 -13.74 0.42
N LEU A 56 31.31 -14.71 0.49
CA LEU A 56 30.36 -14.96 -0.58
C LEU A 56 29.37 -13.80 -0.73
N GLU A 57 28.80 -13.31 0.36
CA GLU A 57 27.90 -12.15 0.36
C GLU A 57 28.57 -10.91 -0.26
N ASP A 58 29.80 -10.59 0.14
CA ASP A 58 30.55 -9.45 -0.39
C ASP A 58 30.78 -9.55 -1.91
N ARG A 59 30.99 -10.77 -2.42
CA ARG A 59 31.15 -11.03 -3.86
C ARG A 59 29.82 -10.96 -4.62
N LEU A 60 28.70 -11.26 -3.96
CA LEU A 60 27.36 -11.23 -4.55
C LEU A 60 26.74 -9.83 -4.53
N ARG A 61 27.05 -9.03 -3.51
CA ARG A 61 26.50 -7.69 -3.29
C ARG A 61 26.52 -6.78 -4.53
N PRO A 62 27.60 -6.73 -5.35
CA PRO A 62 27.62 -5.92 -6.57
C PRO A 62 26.57 -6.34 -7.61
N TYR A 63 26.15 -7.60 -7.65
CA TYR A 63 25.16 -8.10 -8.60
C TYR A 63 23.73 -7.95 -8.07
N LEU A 64 23.53 -8.15 -6.77
CA LEU A 64 22.21 -8.22 -6.13
C LEU A 64 21.66 -6.87 -5.71
N GLY A 65 22.55 -5.90 -5.42
CA GLY A 65 22.17 -4.60 -4.87
C GLY A 65 21.88 -4.64 -3.37
N SER A 66 21.76 -3.45 -2.76
CA SER A 66 21.62 -3.30 -1.29
C SER A 66 20.26 -3.68 -0.73
N ARG A 67 19.24 -3.83 -1.57
CA ARG A 67 17.85 -4.09 -1.19
C ARG A 67 17.41 -5.52 -1.50
N PHE A 68 18.34 -6.39 -1.87
CA PHE A 68 18.05 -7.79 -2.17
C PHE A 68 17.57 -8.53 -0.92
N PRO A 69 16.64 -9.51 -1.03
CA PRO A 69 16.19 -10.28 0.12
C PRO A 69 17.34 -11.06 0.76
N ALA A 70 17.26 -11.31 2.06
CA ALA A 70 18.19 -12.20 2.72
C ALA A 70 18.14 -13.60 2.05
N PHE A 71 19.26 -14.32 2.08
CA PHE A 71 19.35 -15.71 1.69
C PHE A 71 20.21 -16.43 2.73
N GLU A 72 20.01 -17.74 2.89
CA GLU A 72 20.76 -18.53 3.86
C GLU A 72 21.89 -19.28 3.17
N PHE A 73 22.97 -19.49 3.92
CA PHE A 73 24.12 -20.27 3.49
C PHE A 73 24.33 -21.45 4.44
N GLY A 74 24.16 -22.67 3.91
CA GLY A 74 24.38 -23.92 4.63
C GLY A 74 25.62 -24.64 4.13
N ARG A 75 26.22 -25.49 4.98
CA ARG A 75 27.35 -26.35 4.61
C ARG A 75 27.21 -27.73 5.25
N ILE A 76 27.59 -28.77 4.51
CA ILE A 76 27.68 -30.15 4.98
C ILE A 76 29.06 -30.69 4.62
N GLY A 77 29.83 -31.12 5.62
CA GLY A 77 31.13 -31.73 5.38
C GLY A 77 30.98 -33.12 4.73
N ILE A 78 31.78 -33.38 3.70
CA ILE A 78 31.85 -34.70 3.05
C ILE A 78 33.03 -35.50 3.63
N ASP A 79 34.20 -34.86 3.71
CA ASP A 79 35.40 -35.41 4.32
C ASP A 79 36.21 -34.30 5.03
N SER A 80 37.48 -34.55 5.35
CA SER A 80 38.38 -33.60 6.01
C SER A 80 38.59 -32.30 5.24
N ASP A 81 38.52 -32.35 3.91
CA ASP A 81 38.96 -31.29 3.01
C ASP A 81 37.83 -30.75 2.12
N HIS A 82 36.71 -31.48 2.03
CA HIS A 82 35.58 -31.16 1.15
C HIS A 82 34.28 -30.93 1.92
N GLU A 83 33.48 -30.02 1.39
CA GLU A 83 32.13 -29.71 1.86
C GLU A 83 31.17 -29.50 0.68
N VAL A 84 29.88 -29.74 0.89
CA VAL A 84 28.80 -29.33 -0.01
C VAL A 84 28.16 -28.08 0.55
N LEU A 85 27.95 -27.08 -0.31
CA LEU A 85 27.38 -25.80 0.07
C LEU A 85 25.94 -25.68 -0.43
N PHE A 86 25.13 -25.00 0.36
CA PHE A 86 23.73 -24.71 0.08
C PHE A 86 23.54 -23.21 0.08
N VAL A 87 22.97 -22.67 -0.99
CA VAL A 87 22.47 -21.30 -1.04
C VAL A 87 20.95 -21.36 -1.12
N ILE A 88 20.27 -20.87 -0.10
CA ILE A 88 18.82 -20.99 0.06
C ILE A 88 18.20 -19.61 -0.10
N ALA A 89 17.50 -19.41 -1.22
CA ALA A 89 16.72 -18.21 -1.47
C ALA A 89 15.37 -18.29 -0.76
N GLN A 90 14.97 -17.18 -0.14
CA GLN A 90 13.67 -17.03 0.51
C GLN A 90 12.53 -17.04 -0.53
N PRO A 91 11.32 -17.49 -0.13
CA PRO A 91 10.15 -17.47 -1.01
C PRO A 91 9.81 -16.04 -1.46
N PRO A 92 9.45 -15.82 -2.74
CA PRO A 92 8.98 -14.52 -3.19
C PRO A 92 7.57 -14.23 -2.64
N GLU A 93 7.31 -12.97 -2.33
CA GLU A 93 6.04 -12.51 -1.75
C GLU A 93 5.26 -11.63 -2.72
N ASP A 94 3.93 -11.62 -2.58
CA ASP A 94 3.10 -10.60 -3.23
C ASP A 94 3.45 -9.23 -2.64
N GLY A 95 3.52 -8.21 -3.47
CA GLY A 95 4.01 -6.88 -3.08
C GLY A 95 5.51 -6.68 -3.13
N GLN A 96 6.29 -7.76 -3.24
CA GLN A 96 7.73 -7.66 -3.26
C GLN A 96 8.22 -7.02 -4.56
N ARG A 97 9.13 -6.04 -4.42
CA ARG A 97 9.79 -5.33 -5.54
C ARG A 97 10.41 -6.29 -6.54
N ILE A 98 10.59 -5.82 -7.77
CA ILE A 98 11.37 -6.52 -8.80
C ILE A 98 12.85 -6.34 -8.49
N PHE A 99 13.64 -7.42 -8.61
CA PHE A 99 15.09 -7.40 -8.35
C PHE A 99 15.87 -7.48 -9.67
N PRO A 100 16.30 -6.35 -10.24
CA PRO A 100 17.19 -6.35 -11.39
C PRO A 100 18.63 -6.73 -10.97
N CYS A 101 19.43 -7.16 -11.93
CA CYS A 101 20.87 -7.27 -11.73
C CYS A 101 21.51 -5.87 -11.73
N HIS A 102 22.53 -5.65 -10.89
CA HIS A 102 23.21 -4.37 -10.72
C HIS A 102 24.64 -4.33 -11.30
N LYS A 103 25.07 -5.43 -11.94
CA LYS A 103 26.42 -5.54 -12.50
C LYS A 103 26.48 -6.52 -13.65
N SER A 104 27.06 -6.08 -14.75
CA SER A 104 27.36 -6.95 -15.88
C SER A 104 28.50 -7.91 -15.59
N TYR A 105 28.36 -9.14 -16.06
CA TYR A 105 29.41 -10.15 -16.10
C TYR A 105 29.31 -10.91 -17.41
N GLN A 106 30.41 -10.97 -18.15
CA GLN A 106 30.50 -11.75 -19.39
C GLN A 106 31.45 -12.92 -19.17
N ASN A 107 31.04 -14.09 -19.66
CA ASN A 107 31.85 -15.29 -19.74
C ASN A 107 31.72 -15.85 -21.17
N ASP A 108 32.66 -16.71 -21.57
CA ASP A 108 32.63 -17.39 -22.87
C ASP A 108 31.36 -18.23 -23.02
N ASP A 109 30.87 -18.85 -21.93
CA ASP A 109 29.54 -19.43 -21.89
C ASP A 109 28.49 -18.34 -21.56
N ARG A 110 27.81 -17.87 -22.60
CA ARG A 110 26.72 -16.88 -22.51
C ARG A 110 25.61 -17.26 -21.53
N ARG A 111 25.46 -18.54 -21.17
CA ARG A 111 24.44 -18.98 -20.20
C ARG A 111 24.66 -18.42 -18.81
N ASP A 112 25.91 -18.12 -18.45
CA ASP A 112 26.26 -17.59 -17.12
C ASP A 112 26.45 -16.08 -17.10
N SER A 113 26.26 -15.42 -18.25
CA SER A 113 26.36 -13.97 -18.35
C SER A 113 25.23 -13.27 -17.60
N LEU A 114 25.59 -12.13 -17.02
CA LEU A 114 24.71 -11.17 -16.34
C LEU A 114 24.83 -9.81 -17.02
N GLU A 115 23.73 -9.08 -17.09
CA GLU A 115 23.64 -7.74 -17.66
C GLU A 115 23.06 -6.80 -16.62
N ASP A 116 23.70 -5.65 -16.41
CA ASP A 116 23.18 -4.60 -15.53
C ASP A 116 21.80 -4.12 -16.01
N GLY A 117 20.86 -3.98 -15.07
CA GLY A 117 19.46 -3.66 -15.32
C GLY A 117 18.59 -4.84 -15.76
N ALA A 118 19.17 -5.98 -16.14
CA ALA A 118 18.38 -7.13 -16.58
C ALA A 118 17.64 -7.79 -15.42
N ILE A 119 16.37 -8.11 -15.63
CA ILE A 119 15.55 -8.89 -14.71
C ILE A 119 15.70 -10.35 -15.09
N TYR A 120 16.07 -11.20 -14.15
CA TYR A 120 16.15 -12.64 -14.39
C TYR A 120 14.98 -13.34 -13.72
N VAL A 121 14.37 -14.28 -14.43
CA VAL A 121 13.31 -15.16 -13.94
C VAL A 121 13.72 -16.62 -14.08
N ARG A 122 13.13 -17.48 -13.25
CA ARG A 122 13.50 -18.89 -13.18
C ARG A 122 12.28 -19.78 -13.41
N GLY A 123 12.39 -20.67 -14.40
CA GLY A 123 11.47 -21.80 -14.57
C GLY A 123 11.88 -23.01 -13.75
N THR A 124 11.52 -24.21 -14.21
CA THR A 124 11.79 -25.45 -13.46
C THR A 124 13.29 -25.74 -13.31
N SER A 125 14.08 -25.57 -14.37
CA SER A 125 15.51 -25.93 -14.37
C SER A 125 16.43 -24.75 -14.67
N ASN A 126 15.97 -23.77 -15.46
CA ASN A 126 16.82 -22.74 -16.05
C ASN A 126 16.40 -21.33 -15.62
N THR A 127 17.36 -20.40 -15.68
CA THR A 127 17.16 -18.97 -15.41
C THR A 127 17.49 -18.15 -16.66
N TRP A 128 16.61 -17.24 -17.07
CA TRP A 128 16.76 -16.43 -18.28
C TRP A 128 16.34 -14.96 -18.04
N PRO A 129 16.75 -14.01 -18.92
CA PRO A 129 16.25 -12.65 -18.89
C PRO A 129 14.73 -12.60 -19.12
N ALA A 130 14.02 -11.90 -18.26
CA ALA A 130 12.57 -11.79 -18.30
C ALA A 130 12.09 -11.19 -19.62
N ARG A 131 11.10 -11.82 -20.23
CA ARG A 131 10.38 -11.32 -21.40
C ARG A 131 9.29 -10.37 -20.96
N SER A 132 8.73 -9.61 -21.91
CA SER A 132 7.68 -8.61 -21.64
C SER A 132 6.53 -9.13 -20.77
N GLY A 133 5.99 -10.32 -21.06
CA GLY A 133 4.92 -10.91 -20.26
C GLY A 133 5.33 -11.26 -18.82
N GLU A 134 6.58 -11.67 -18.62
CA GLU A 134 7.14 -11.98 -17.29
C GLU A 134 7.42 -10.69 -16.50
N VAL A 135 7.88 -9.64 -17.18
CA VAL A 135 8.05 -8.30 -16.58
C VAL A 135 6.70 -7.74 -16.13
N LEU A 136 5.68 -7.77 -16.99
CA LEU A 136 4.33 -7.33 -16.63
C LEU A 136 3.77 -8.12 -15.45
N ALA A 137 4.02 -9.42 -15.41
CA ALA A 137 3.62 -10.26 -14.29
C ALA A 137 4.28 -9.86 -12.96
N LEU A 138 5.55 -9.49 -13.00
CA LEU A 138 6.28 -9.02 -11.84
C LEU A 138 5.78 -7.63 -11.40
N VAL A 139 5.39 -6.77 -12.34
CA VAL A 139 4.71 -5.51 -12.03
C VAL A 139 3.38 -5.77 -11.31
N GLU A 140 2.58 -6.72 -11.79
CA GLU A 140 1.34 -7.11 -11.10
C GLU A 140 1.59 -7.70 -9.72
N ARG A 141 2.64 -8.53 -9.56
CA ARG A 141 3.06 -9.00 -8.23
C ARG A 141 3.35 -7.83 -7.29
N VAL A 142 4.09 -6.82 -7.74
CA VAL A 142 4.37 -5.62 -6.93
C VAL A 142 3.08 -4.90 -6.53
N ARG A 143 2.09 -4.81 -7.42
CA ARG A 143 0.80 -4.17 -7.14
C ARG A 143 -0.03 -4.91 -6.10
N ARG A 144 0.05 -6.25 -6.05
CA ARG A 144 -0.67 -7.09 -5.07
C ARG A 144 -0.25 -6.90 -3.61
N GLY A 145 0.85 -6.18 -3.36
CA GLY A 145 1.27 -5.78 -2.01
C GLY A 145 0.50 -4.61 -1.43
N GLY A 146 -0.41 -4.00 -2.20
CA GLY A 146 -1.35 -3.02 -1.66
C GLY A 146 -2.20 -3.69 -0.57
N ARG A 147 -2.49 -2.93 0.49
CA ARG A 147 -3.43 -3.33 1.55
C ARG A 147 -4.65 -4.01 0.91
N PRO A 148 -5.14 -5.14 1.45
CA PRO A 148 -6.38 -5.73 0.94
C PRO A 148 -7.46 -4.63 0.91
N PRO A 149 -8.34 -4.61 -0.11
CA PRO A 149 -9.43 -3.65 -0.16
C PRO A 149 -10.15 -3.68 1.19
N ILE A 150 -10.30 -2.51 1.80
CA ILE A 150 -11.04 -2.38 3.07
C ILE A 150 -12.47 -2.82 2.77
N ASP A 151 -12.89 -3.92 3.38
CA ASP A 151 -14.28 -4.36 3.34
C ASP A 151 -15.07 -3.44 4.28
N LEU A 152 -15.75 -2.45 3.70
CA LEU A 152 -16.54 -1.47 4.43
C LEU A 152 -18.01 -1.90 4.35
N GLU A 153 -18.50 -2.53 5.41
CA GLU A 153 -19.93 -2.79 5.57
C GLU A 153 -20.62 -1.50 6.06
N VAL A 154 -21.50 -0.96 5.22
CA VAL A 154 -22.33 0.20 5.59
C VAL A 154 -23.73 -0.30 5.91
N GLN A 155 -24.11 -0.24 7.18
CA GLN A 155 -25.46 -0.56 7.63
C GLN A 155 -26.19 0.71 8.07
N VAL A 156 -27.45 0.85 7.66
CA VAL A 156 -28.34 1.89 8.17
C VAL A 156 -28.88 1.43 9.54
N LEU A 157 -28.39 2.03 10.62
CA LEU A 157 -28.88 1.79 11.97
C LEU A 157 -30.00 2.77 12.30
N GLY A 158 -31.24 2.40 11.98
CA GLY A 158 -32.44 3.15 12.34
C GLY A 158 -33.39 3.43 11.18
N PRO A 159 -34.54 4.05 11.46
CA PRO A 159 -35.52 4.38 10.44
C PRO A 159 -34.97 5.46 9.49
N ILE A 160 -35.08 5.21 8.18
CA ILE A 160 -34.90 6.25 7.16
C ILE A 160 -36.18 7.07 7.14
N CYS A 161 -36.12 8.29 7.66
CA CYS A 161 -37.24 9.23 7.59
C CYS A 161 -37.10 10.08 6.33
N ARG A 162 -38.14 10.07 5.48
CA ARG A 162 -38.26 11.03 4.40
C ARG A 162 -38.61 12.39 5.01
N VAL A 163 -37.76 13.38 4.80
CA VAL A 163 -38.09 14.77 5.13
C VAL A 163 -38.88 15.33 3.95
N ASP A 164 -40.20 15.35 4.08
CA ASP A 164 -41.05 16.11 3.17
C ASP A 164 -41.03 17.60 3.55
N ARG A 165 -41.27 18.46 2.57
CA ARG A 165 -41.37 19.93 2.77
C ARG A 165 -40.07 20.53 3.36
N VAL A 166 -38.91 20.07 2.89
CA VAL A 166 -37.57 20.56 3.29
C VAL A 166 -37.51 22.09 3.27
N ASP A 167 -38.11 22.71 2.27
CA ASP A 167 -38.14 24.17 2.12
C ASP A 167 -38.91 24.86 3.25
N GLU A 168 -40.03 24.28 3.68
CA GLU A 168 -40.81 24.82 4.79
C GLU A 168 -40.10 24.63 6.15
N ALA A 169 -39.38 23.52 6.30
CA ALA A 169 -38.56 23.26 7.48
C ALA A 169 -37.36 24.23 7.57
N LEU A 170 -36.66 24.44 6.45
CA LEU A 170 -35.58 25.42 6.35
C LEU A 170 -36.08 26.86 6.56
N GLU A 171 -37.25 27.20 6.01
CA GLU A 171 -37.89 28.49 6.27
C GLU A 171 -38.27 28.66 7.74
N SER A 172 -38.78 27.62 8.38
CA SER A 172 -39.13 27.65 9.81
C SER A 172 -37.90 27.83 10.70
N LEU A 173 -36.80 27.13 10.41
CA LEU A 173 -35.52 27.30 11.10
C LEU A 173 -34.95 28.70 10.90
N ARG A 174 -35.01 29.21 9.67
CA ARG A 174 -34.60 30.58 9.35
C ARG A 174 -35.42 31.61 10.14
N CYS A 175 -36.75 31.47 10.18
CA CYS A 175 -37.61 32.35 10.96
C CYS A 175 -37.27 32.29 12.46
N TYR A 176 -37.01 31.10 12.98
CA TYR A 176 -36.58 30.92 14.37
C TYR A 176 -35.24 31.62 14.65
N GLU A 177 -34.23 31.46 13.79
CA GLU A 177 -32.95 32.17 13.93
C GLU A 177 -33.12 33.69 13.87
N GLU A 178 -33.98 34.17 12.97
CA GLU A 178 -34.33 35.59 12.84
C GLU A 178 -34.95 36.14 14.13
N GLU A 179 -35.86 35.38 14.75
CA GLU A 179 -36.46 35.72 16.04
C GLU A 179 -35.45 35.69 17.19
N GLN A 180 -34.57 34.68 17.25
CA GLN A 180 -33.54 34.58 18.29
C GLN A 180 -32.51 35.71 18.16
N PHE A 181 -32.12 36.08 16.94
CA PHE A 181 -31.21 37.20 16.70
C PHE A 181 -31.85 38.55 17.02
N SER A 182 -33.16 38.67 16.83
CA SER A 182 -33.94 39.87 17.15
C SER A 182 -34.17 40.05 18.66
N LYS A 183 -34.12 38.98 19.45
CA LYS A 183 -34.17 39.06 20.92
C LYS A 183 -32.88 39.72 21.41
N GLN A 184 -33.02 40.78 22.21
CA GLN A 184 -31.86 41.36 22.89
C GLN A 184 -31.24 40.31 23.81
N PRO A 185 -29.90 40.21 23.91
CA PRO A 185 -29.29 39.41 24.96
C PRO A 185 -29.70 40.01 26.30
N THR A 186 -30.55 39.31 27.04
CA THR A 186 -30.75 39.58 28.46
C THR A 186 -29.41 39.33 29.17
N PRO A 187 -28.93 40.25 30.01
CA PRO A 187 -27.75 39.95 30.82
C PRO A 187 -28.13 38.84 31.80
N ASP A 188 -27.54 37.67 31.56
CA ASP A 188 -27.45 36.46 32.39
C ASP A 188 -28.71 35.95 33.10
N GLU A 189 -29.18 34.79 32.64
CA GLU A 189 -29.57 33.72 33.57
C GLU A 189 -28.92 32.42 33.11
N SER A 190 -28.01 31.93 33.94
CA SER A 190 -27.23 30.71 33.70
C SER A 190 -28.08 29.44 33.72
N THR A 191 -27.60 28.43 33.00
CA THR A 191 -27.57 27.01 33.42
C THR A 191 -28.55 26.03 32.75
N ARG A 192 -27.93 25.17 31.92
CA ARG A 192 -28.12 23.71 31.71
C ARG A 192 -28.62 23.19 30.36
N SER A 193 -27.70 22.45 29.75
CA SER A 193 -27.88 21.22 28.97
C SER A 193 -28.19 21.34 27.48
N SER A 194 -27.14 21.31 26.67
CA SER A 194 -26.91 20.18 25.75
C SER A 194 -25.44 20.16 25.33
N ALA A 195 -24.78 19.03 25.55
CA ALA A 195 -23.39 18.82 25.20
C ALA A 195 -23.25 18.73 23.68
N LEU A 196 -22.86 19.84 23.04
CA LEU A 196 -22.30 19.83 21.69
C LEU A 196 -21.09 20.77 21.65
N LEU A 197 -19.92 20.15 21.55
CA LEU A 197 -18.66 20.67 21.00
C LEU A 197 -18.29 22.13 21.35
N THR A 198 -17.63 22.32 22.49
CA THR A 198 -16.88 23.55 22.79
C THR A 198 -15.60 23.58 21.96
N LEU A 199 -15.60 24.38 20.88
CA LEU A 199 -14.36 24.80 20.23
C LEU A 199 -13.64 25.85 21.11
N PRO A 200 -12.30 25.78 21.27
CA PRO A 200 -11.57 26.77 22.05
C PRO A 200 -11.61 28.15 21.37
N SER A 201 -12.00 29.16 22.13
CA SER A 201 -12.22 30.55 21.73
C SER A 201 -10.95 31.40 21.57
N SER A 202 -9.81 30.78 21.26
CA SER A 202 -8.49 31.43 21.37
C SER A 202 -7.92 32.08 20.10
N VAL A 203 -8.73 32.47 19.10
CA VAL A 203 -8.20 33.16 17.89
C VAL A 203 -8.94 34.43 17.48
N PHE A 204 -10.11 34.75 18.06
CA PHE A 204 -10.81 36.00 17.77
C PHE A 204 -11.12 36.73 19.07
N GLY A 205 -10.62 37.96 19.21
CA GLY A 205 -10.86 38.81 20.37
C GLY A 205 -12.35 38.91 20.67
N ASN A 206 -12.70 39.00 21.96
CA ASN A 206 -14.07 39.13 22.45
C ASN A 206 -14.84 40.15 21.57
N PRO A 207 -15.76 39.71 20.69
CA PRO A 207 -16.44 40.64 19.82
C PRO A 207 -17.28 41.54 20.72
N LYS A 208 -16.98 42.84 20.68
CA LYS A 208 -17.78 43.86 21.35
C LYS A 208 -19.24 43.61 20.93
N PRO A 209 -20.21 43.53 21.85
CA PRO A 209 -21.60 43.29 21.49
C PRO A 209 -22.02 44.33 20.45
N LEU A 210 -22.48 43.85 19.29
CA LEU A 210 -22.91 44.68 18.17
C LEU A 210 -23.89 45.75 18.68
N SER A 211 -23.67 47.00 18.26
CA SER A 211 -24.61 48.08 18.59
C SER A 211 -25.99 47.75 17.99
N ARG A 212 -27.04 48.36 18.52
CA ARG A 212 -28.41 48.14 18.02
C ARG A 212 -28.51 48.40 16.51
N GLN A 213 -27.86 49.46 16.03
CA GLN A 213 -27.82 49.84 14.63
C GLN A 213 -27.06 48.82 13.77
N ASP A 214 -25.92 48.33 14.26
CA ASP A 214 -25.13 47.31 13.55
C ASP A 214 -25.87 45.97 13.46
N ARG A 215 -26.64 45.61 14.50
CA ARG A 215 -27.52 44.43 14.49
C ARG A 215 -28.66 44.56 13.48
N GLU A 216 -29.31 45.71 13.45
CA GLU A 216 -30.39 45.98 12.49
C GLU A 216 -29.87 45.93 11.05
N GLN A 217 -28.67 46.46 10.79
CA GLN A 217 -28.02 46.40 9.48
C GLN A 217 -27.58 44.97 9.12
N ALA A 218 -27.02 44.22 10.06
CA ALA A 218 -26.65 42.81 9.85
C ALA A 218 -27.87 41.94 9.55
N LEU A 219 -28.98 42.15 10.27
CA LEU A 219 -30.23 41.44 10.05
C LEU A 219 -30.83 41.76 8.67
N ALA A 220 -30.79 43.02 8.25
CA ALA A 220 -31.24 43.43 6.92
C ALA A 220 -30.39 42.81 5.80
N ALA A 221 -29.06 42.77 5.97
CA ALA A 221 -28.14 42.15 5.03
C ALA A 221 -28.29 40.62 4.96
N TRP A 222 -28.63 39.96 6.06
CA TRP A 222 -28.91 38.53 6.09
C TRP A 222 -30.28 38.20 5.47
N ARG A 223 -31.31 39.02 5.72
CA ARG A 223 -32.64 38.86 5.10
C ARG A 223 -32.59 38.96 3.57
N SER A 224 -31.74 39.82 3.00
CA SER A 224 -31.65 39.98 1.54
C SER A 224 -31.06 38.77 0.82
N LYS A 225 -30.38 37.86 1.54
CA LYS A 225 -29.74 36.64 1.02
C LYS A 225 -30.55 35.36 1.28
N LYS A 226 -31.86 35.47 1.52
CA LYS A 226 -32.74 34.34 1.84
C LYS A 226 -32.53 33.12 0.92
N ALA A 227 -32.54 33.34 -0.40
CA ALA A 227 -32.45 32.25 -1.37
C ALA A 227 -31.09 31.51 -1.31
N GLU A 228 -30.01 32.25 -1.06
CA GLU A 228 -28.66 31.69 -0.93
C GLU A 228 -28.55 30.81 0.31
N HIS A 229 -29.05 31.28 1.47
CA HIS A 229 -29.01 30.51 2.72
C HIS A 229 -29.86 29.23 2.67
N ILE A 230 -31.00 29.26 1.98
CA ILE A 230 -31.82 28.05 1.77
C ILE A 230 -31.08 27.06 0.85
N ALA A 231 -30.37 27.55 -0.18
CA ALA A 231 -29.59 26.69 -1.07
C ALA A 231 -28.37 26.07 -0.36
N GLU A 232 -27.60 26.84 0.41
CA GLU A 232 -26.47 26.36 1.22
C GLU A 232 -26.94 25.34 2.27
N GLY A 233 -28.07 25.59 2.93
CA GLY A 233 -28.67 24.66 3.89
C GLY A 233 -29.02 23.29 3.29
N ARG A 234 -29.35 23.25 1.99
CA ARG A 234 -29.64 21.99 1.29
C ARG A 234 -28.39 21.12 1.08
N GLU A 235 -27.20 21.70 0.99
CA GLU A 235 -25.95 20.95 0.79
C GLU A 235 -25.55 20.12 2.02
N HIS A 236 -26.09 20.45 3.19
CA HIS A 236 -25.85 19.71 4.43
C HIS A 236 -26.77 18.48 4.59
N PHE A 237 -27.77 18.31 3.73
CA PHE A 237 -28.57 17.09 3.72
C PHE A 237 -27.86 16.01 2.88
N LEU A 238 -27.60 14.87 3.49
CA LEU A 238 -27.16 13.67 2.79
C LEU A 238 -28.35 13.10 1.99
N VAL A 239 -28.46 13.51 0.72
CA VAL A 239 -29.46 12.97 -0.19
C VAL A 239 -28.95 11.65 -0.76
N LEU A 240 -29.62 10.54 -0.40
CA LEU A 240 -29.53 9.31 -1.19
C LEU A 240 -30.44 9.50 -2.41
N GLN A 241 -29.83 9.73 -3.58
CA GLN A 241 -30.56 9.80 -4.83
C GLN A 241 -31.01 8.38 -5.18
N GLN A 242 -32.31 8.09 -5.07
CA GLN A 242 -32.89 6.86 -5.60
C GLN A 242 -32.91 6.97 -7.12
N ASP A 243 -32.01 6.26 -7.81
CA ASP A 243 -32.18 5.98 -9.23
C ASP A 243 -33.42 5.09 -9.38
N GLN A 244 -34.52 5.70 -9.84
CA GLN A 244 -35.70 4.98 -10.30
C GLN A 244 -35.41 4.36 -11.68
N ASP A 245 -34.72 3.23 -11.71
CA ASP A 245 -34.72 2.33 -12.87
C ASP A 245 -34.58 0.87 -12.43
N LEU A 246 -35.59 0.39 -11.71
CA LEU A 246 -35.84 -1.05 -11.54
C LEU A 246 -37.25 -1.35 -12.05
N ARG A 247 -37.33 -1.58 -13.36
CA ARG A 247 -38.47 -2.28 -13.98
C ARG A 247 -38.52 -3.70 -13.42
N LEU A 248 -39.53 -3.95 -12.61
CA LEU A 248 -39.98 -5.29 -12.29
C LEU A 248 -40.75 -5.83 -13.50
N GLU A 249 -40.14 -6.74 -14.25
CA GLU A 249 -40.90 -7.64 -15.12
C GLU A 249 -41.28 -8.88 -14.31
N TYR A 250 -42.58 -9.20 -14.35
CA TYR A 250 -43.23 -10.34 -13.72
C TYR A 250 -42.89 -11.66 -14.43
#